data_AF-A0A954BTI1-F1
#
_entry.id   AF-A0A954BTI1-F1
#
_cell.length_a   1.000
_cell.length_b   1.000
_cell.length_c   1.000
_cell.angle_alpha   90.00
_cell.angle_beta   90.00
_cell.angle_gamma   90.00
#
_symmetry.space_group_name_H-M   'P 1'
#
loop_
_entity.id
_entity.type
_entity.pdbx_description
1 polymer ?
#
loop_
_entity_poly.entity_id
_entity_poly.type
_entity_poly.pdbx_seq_one_letter_code
_entity_poly.pdbx_strand_id
1 'polypeptide(L)'
;MADFALNRHLPDLNVPHVRLGEYPTPVEHLPALGDVWLKREDLSSPLYGGNKVRTLETLLADAQAKGIERVWTLGAYGSNQAVACILHAKRIGLDPGAVLFPQRATPTGAENLRVSISECEHLVMLRSILTFPLHWWRLHRENGRDSYLVPPGGAIPLGALGHVAGGLEVAEQVKAGVMPAPEHIVLAIGSTCTTAG
;
A
#
# COMPACT_ATOMS: atom_id res chain seq x y z
N MET A 1 19.62 2.56 3.99
CA MET A 1 19.07 1.33 4.60
C MET A 1 18.71 1.46 6.08
N ALA A 2 19.33 2.35 6.88
CA ALA A 2 19.05 2.48 8.33
C ALA A 2 17.66 3.08 8.69
N ASP A 3 16.96 3.68 7.73
CA ASP A 3 15.70 4.39 7.99
C ASP A 3 14.46 3.48 8.06
N PHE A 4 14.55 2.23 7.59
CA PHE A 4 13.43 1.30 7.63
C PHE A 4 13.42 0.52 8.96
N ALA A 5 12.30 0.58 9.71
CA ALA A 5 12.22 -0.01 11.04
C ALA A 5 12.56 -1.51 11.07
N LEU A 6 12.15 -2.26 10.04
CA LEU A 6 12.52 -3.68 9.92
C LEU A 6 14.03 -3.91 9.94
N ASN A 7 14.82 -3.10 9.23
CA ASN A 7 16.27 -3.27 9.19
C ASN A 7 16.94 -2.97 10.54
N ARG A 8 16.30 -2.16 11.40
CA ARG A 8 16.81 -1.84 12.74
C ARG A 8 16.53 -2.96 13.74
N HIS A 9 15.36 -3.57 13.67
CA HIS A 9 14.93 -4.58 14.65
C HIS A 9 15.17 -6.02 14.19
N LEU A 10 15.22 -6.26 12.88
CA LEU A 10 15.41 -7.57 12.24
C LEU A 10 16.50 -7.47 11.15
N PRO A 11 17.76 -7.17 11.51
CA PRO A 11 18.84 -6.90 10.54
C PRO A 11 19.20 -8.10 9.65
N ASP A 12 18.90 -9.33 10.10
CA ASP A 12 19.14 -10.55 9.32
C ASP A 12 18.07 -10.79 8.25
N LEU A 13 16.94 -10.08 8.30
CA LEU A 13 15.87 -10.17 7.33
C LEU A 13 16.16 -9.24 6.14
N ASN A 14 16.69 -9.80 5.06
CA ASN A 14 16.94 -9.05 3.83
C ASN A 14 15.63 -8.78 3.06
N VAL A 15 15.03 -7.61 3.27
CA VAL A 15 13.79 -7.18 2.59
C VAL A 15 14.11 -6.06 1.58
N PRO A 16 13.75 -6.22 0.30
CA PRO A 16 13.78 -5.12 -0.65
C PRO A 16 12.92 -3.96 -0.13
N HIS A 17 13.48 -2.74 -0.10
CA HIS A 17 12.79 -1.57 0.39
C HIS A 17 13.12 -0.34 -0.44
N VAL A 18 12.09 0.41 -0.81
CA VAL A 18 12.20 1.74 -1.43
C VAL A 18 11.37 2.70 -0.59
N ARG A 19 11.95 3.85 -0.24
CA ARG A 19 11.29 4.82 0.60
C ARG A 19 10.28 5.65 -0.21
N LEU A 20 9.00 5.41 0.04
CA LEU A 20 7.86 6.14 -0.51
C LEU A 20 7.25 7.06 0.56
N GLY A 21 7.37 6.68 1.84
CA GLY A 21 6.76 7.38 2.95
C GLY A 21 7.70 8.26 3.78
N GLU A 22 7.07 9.16 4.54
CA GLU A 22 7.67 9.94 5.60
C GLU A 22 7.32 9.31 6.95
N TYR A 23 8.36 8.95 7.71
CA TYR A 23 8.26 8.16 8.93
C TYR A 23 9.10 8.78 10.04
N PRO A 24 8.70 8.62 11.32
CA PRO A 24 7.49 7.92 11.76
C PRO A 24 6.19 8.68 11.43
N THR A 25 5.09 7.98 11.16
CA THR A 25 3.79 8.66 10.98
C THR A 25 3.30 9.21 12.32
N PRO A 26 2.70 10.42 12.35
CA PRO A 26 2.25 11.05 13.59
C PRO A 26 1.26 10.18 14.36
N VAL A 27 1.25 10.35 15.69
CA VAL A 27 0.23 9.79 16.58
C VAL A 27 -0.45 10.94 17.30
N GLU A 28 -1.78 10.91 17.33
CA GLU A 28 -2.61 11.99 17.86
C GLU A 28 -3.53 11.45 18.95
N HIS A 29 -3.53 12.09 20.11
CA HIS A 29 -4.51 11.80 21.16
C HIS A 29 -5.86 12.42 20.79
N LEU A 30 -6.92 11.62 20.91
CA LEU A 30 -8.31 12.03 20.65
C LEU A 30 -9.06 12.13 21.99
N PRO A 31 -8.86 13.19 22.79
CA PRO A 31 -9.39 13.28 24.16
C PRO A 31 -10.92 13.24 24.23
N ALA A 32 -11.60 13.66 23.16
CA ALA A 32 -13.05 13.57 23.05
C ALA A 32 -13.57 12.12 23.03
N LEU A 33 -12.71 11.14 22.73
CA LEU A 33 -13.02 9.71 22.74
C LEU A 33 -12.40 8.97 23.94
N GLY A 34 -11.84 9.70 24.91
CA GLY A 34 -11.13 9.15 26.06
C GLY A 34 -9.65 8.90 25.78
N ASP A 35 -9.12 7.76 26.20
CA ASP A 35 -7.73 7.36 25.94
C ASP A 35 -7.59 6.65 24.59
N VAL A 36 -7.96 7.37 23.53
CA VAL A 36 -7.86 6.88 22.16
C VAL A 36 -6.75 7.64 21.45
N TRP A 37 -5.82 6.90 20.86
CA TRP A 37 -4.74 7.44 20.06
C TRP A 37 -4.90 6.99 18.61
N LEU A 38 -4.72 7.92 17.68
CA LEU A 38 -4.81 7.70 16.25
C LEU A 38 -3.43 7.79 15.63
N LYS A 39 -2.96 6.70 15.01
CA LYS A 39 -1.79 6.72 14.15
C LYS A 39 -2.17 7.17 12.74
N ARG A 40 -1.63 8.32 12.32
CA ARG A 40 -1.98 9.03 11.09
C ARG A 40 -1.30 8.45 9.86
N GLU A 41 -1.63 7.19 9.55
CA GLU A 41 -1.16 6.53 8.32
C GLU A 41 -1.62 7.23 7.04
N ASP A 42 -2.71 8.00 7.11
CA ASP A 42 -3.17 8.89 6.05
C ASP A 42 -2.14 9.98 5.71
N LEU A 43 -1.25 10.33 6.64
CA LEU A 43 -0.15 11.29 6.46
C LEU A 43 1.19 10.62 6.13
N SER A 44 1.19 9.32 5.79
CA SER A 44 2.43 8.59 5.48
C SER A 44 3.19 9.08 4.26
N SER A 45 2.59 9.91 3.39
CA SER A 45 3.28 10.50 2.25
C SER A 45 2.57 11.80 1.80
N PRO A 46 3.33 12.85 1.41
CA PRO A 46 2.75 14.08 0.87
C PRO A 46 2.13 13.91 -0.52
N LEU A 47 2.55 12.90 -1.30
CA LEU A 47 1.97 12.62 -2.63
C LEU A 47 0.59 11.96 -2.52
N TYR A 48 0.53 10.77 -1.92
CA TYR A 48 -0.69 10.08 -1.58
C TYR A 48 -0.41 9.14 -0.41
N GLY A 49 -1.00 9.42 0.75
CA GLY A 49 -0.79 8.65 1.97
C GLY A 49 -1.71 7.43 2.10
N GLY A 50 -1.89 6.98 3.33
CA GLY A 50 -2.66 5.79 3.70
C GLY A 50 -1.81 4.55 3.89
N ASN A 51 -2.44 3.49 4.43
CA ASN A 51 -1.79 2.24 4.78
C ASN A 51 -1.07 1.55 3.61
N LYS A 52 -1.48 1.82 2.36
CA LYS A 52 -0.93 1.16 1.18
C LYS A 52 0.49 1.56 0.85
N VAL A 53 0.94 2.73 1.31
CA VAL A 53 2.32 3.18 1.12
C VAL A 53 3.29 2.14 1.69
N ARG A 54 3.09 1.70 2.94
CA ARG A 54 3.93 0.68 3.59
C ARG A 54 3.99 -0.63 2.82
N THR A 55 2.85 -1.12 2.34
CA THR A 55 2.79 -2.34 1.53
C THR A 55 3.57 -2.16 0.21
N LEU A 56 3.45 -0.99 -0.43
CA LEU A 56 4.08 -0.72 -1.73
C LEU A 56 5.59 -0.50 -1.62
N GLU A 57 6.12 -0.02 -0.49
CA GLU A 57 7.56 0.15 -0.29
C GLU A 57 8.35 -1.15 -0.44
N THR A 58 7.77 -2.29 -0.04
CA THR A 58 8.42 -3.60 -0.21
C THR A 58 8.15 -4.20 -1.58
N LEU A 59 6.92 -4.08 -2.09
CA LEU A 59 6.52 -4.67 -3.37
C LEU A 59 7.18 -3.97 -4.57
N LEU A 60 7.23 -2.64 -4.57
CA LEU A 60 7.83 -1.89 -5.67
C LEU A 60 9.36 -1.99 -5.65
N ALA A 61 9.96 -2.12 -4.47
CA ALA A 61 11.39 -2.40 -4.35
C ALA A 61 11.75 -3.79 -4.89
N ASP A 62 10.91 -4.80 -4.65
CA ASP A 62 11.10 -6.13 -5.23
C ASP A 62 10.95 -6.13 -6.76
N ALA A 63 10.04 -5.32 -7.30
CA ALA A 63 9.95 -5.08 -8.75
C ALA A 63 11.26 -4.48 -9.30
N GLN A 64 11.79 -3.43 -8.67
CA GLN A 64 13.07 -2.81 -9.06
C GLN A 64 14.24 -3.78 -8.93
N ALA A 65 14.31 -4.56 -7.86
CA ALA A 65 15.36 -5.55 -7.64
C ALA A 65 15.37 -6.66 -8.70
N LYS A 66 14.20 -6.96 -9.29
CA LYS A 66 14.04 -7.91 -10.39
C LYS A 66 14.27 -7.29 -11.78
N GLY A 67 14.54 -5.98 -11.85
CA GLY A 67 14.68 -5.27 -13.13
C GLY A 67 13.37 -5.18 -13.91
N ILE A 68 12.23 -5.25 -13.24
CA ILE A 68 10.91 -5.15 -13.88
C ILE A 68 10.51 -3.67 -13.95
N GLU A 69 10.17 -3.20 -15.15
CA GLU A 69 9.79 -1.80 -15.39
C GLU A 69 8.29 -1.54 -15.23
N ARG A 70 7.43 -2.53 -15.57
CA ARG A 70 5.98 -2.40 -15.54
C ARG A 70 5.36 -3.06 -14.31
N VAL A 71 4.47 -2.34 -13.62
CA VAL A 71 3.74 -2.83 -12.45
C VAL A 71 2.25 -2.78 -12.73
N TRP A 72 1.54 -3.88 -12.51
CA TRP A 72 0.08 -3.89 -12.55
C TRP A 72 -0.53 -3.98 -11.17
N THR A 73 -1.50 -3.12 -10.91
CA THR A 73 -2.34 -3.17 -9.71
C THR A 73 -3.78 -3.51 -10.08
N LEU A 74 -4.55 -3.84 -9.06
CA LEU A 74 -5.94 -4.23 -9.18
C LEU A 74 -6.78 -3.51 -8.14
N GLY A 75 -8.02 -3.26 -8.49
CA GLY A 75 -8.98 -2.76 -7.51
C GLY A 75 -10.33 -2.46 -8.10
N ALA A 76 -11.23 -2.03 -7.23
CA ALA A 76 -12.45 -1.41 -7.70
C ALA A 76 -12.16 0.00 -8.26
N TYR A 77 -13.11 0.58 -8.99
CA TYR A 77 -12.99 1.91 -9.60
C TYR A 77 -12.47 3.00 -8.65
N GLY A 78 -12.85 2.96 -7.37
CA GLY A 78 -12.42 3.93 -6.35
C GLY A 78 -11.31 3.44 -5.44
N SER A 79 -10.48 2.49 -5.87
CA SER A 79 -9.49 1.81 -5.01
C SER A 79 -8.33 2.73 -4.58
N ASN A 80 -8.16 2.92 -3.26
CA ASN A 80 -6.97 3.58 -2.71
C ASN A 80 -5.67 2.85 -3.06
N GLN A 81 -5.70 1.51 -3.15
CA GLN A 81 -4.53 0.72 -3.58
C GLN A 81 -4.15 1.02 -5.03
N ALA A 82 -5.14 1.20 -5.91
CA ALA A 82 -4.86 1.49 -7.30
C ALA A 82 -4.19 2.86 -7.43
N VAL A 83 -4.79 3.89 -6.81
CA VAL A 83 -4.24 5.25 -6.80
C VAL A 83 -2.83 5.28 -6.19
N ALA A 84 -2.65 4.71 -5.01
CA ALA A 84 -1.34 4.66 -4.35
C ALA A 84 -0.29 3.97 -5.23
N CYS A 85 -0.63 2.81 -5.82
CA CYS A 85 0.31 2.08 -6.67
C CYS A 85 0.66 2.88 -7.94
N ILE A 86 -0.33 3.49 -8.61
CA ILE A 86 -0.10 4.29 -9.82
C ILE A 86 0.84 5.46 -9.53
N LEU A 87 0.51 6.25 -8.51
CA LEU A 87 1.27 7.46 -8.16
C LEU A 87 2.70 7.14 -7.69
N HIS A 88 2.84 6.14 -6.81
CA HIS A 88 4.14 5.80 -6.25
C HIS A 88 5.03 4.99 -7.19
N ALA A 89 4.46 4.16 -8.07
CA ALA A 89 5.23 3.50 -9.14
C ALA A 89 5.86 4.54 -10.07
N LYS A 90 5.08 5.53 -10.54
CA LYS A 90 5.59 6.63 -11.37
C LYS A 90 6.68 7.41 -10.66
N ARG A 91 6.48 7.72 -9.36
CA ARG A 91 7.45 8.47 -8.55
C ARG A 91 8.85 7.83 -8.55
N ILE A 92 8.93 6.51 -8.62
CA ILE A 92 10.20 5.77 -8.60
C ILE A 92 10.63 5.23 -9.98
N GLY A 93 9.99 5.71 -11.05
CA GLY A 93 10.37 5.38 -12.44
C GLY A 93 9.80 4.06 -12.97
N LEU A 94 8.79 3.48 -12.33
CA LEU A 94 8.06 2.32 -12.84
C LEU A 94 6.83 2.75 -13.65
N ASP A 95 6.46 1.96 -14.65
CA ASP A 95 5.30 2.16 -15.51
C ASP A 95 4.06 1.45 -14.91
N PRO A 96 3.03 2.18 -14.42
CA PRO A 96 1.86 1.56 -13.82
C PRO A 96 0.79 1.18 -14.85
N GLY A 97 0.28 -0.04 -14.72
CA GLY A 97 -1.01 -0.46 -15.26
C GLY A 97 -2.01 -0.76 -14.15
N ALA A 98 -3.30 -0.64 -14.46
CA ALA A 98 -4.35 -1.01 -13.52
C ALA A 98 -5.51 -1.72 -14.21
N VAL A 99 -6.00 -2.79 -13.58
CA VAL A 99 -7.29 -3.41 -13.93
C VAL A 99 -8.31 -3.06 -12.88
N LEU A 100 -9.32 -2.28 -13.27
CA LEU A 100 -10.35 -1.80 -12.37
C LEU A 100 -11.71 -2.44 -12.64
N PHE A 101 -12.48 -2.72 -11.58
CA PHE A 101 -13.83 -3.28 -11.68
C PHE A 101 -14.89 -2.41 -10.99
N PRO A 102 -16.18 -2.60 -11.30
CA PRO A 102 -17.23 -1.74 -10.77
C PRO A 102 -17.43 -1.92 -9.26
N GLN A 103 -17.72 -0.82 -8.59
CA GLN A 103 -18.20 -0.77 -7.21
C GLN A 103 -19.39 0.18 -7.11
N ARG A 104 -20.06 0.21 -5.95
CA ARG A 104 -20.99 1.29 -5.62
C ARG A 104 -20.26 2.64 -5.70
N ALA A 105 -20.86 3.58 -6.43
CA ALA A 105 -20.34 4.92 -6.57
C ALA A 105 -20.41 5.68 -5.23
N THR A 106 -19.31 6.34 -4.88
CA THR A 106 -19.19 7.26 -3.74
C THR A 106 -18.40 8.49 -4.20
N PRO A 107 -18.56 9.66 -3.55
CA PRO A 107 -17.78 10.85 -3.89
C PRO A 107 -16.26 10.59 -3.90
N THR A 108 -15.72 10.02 -2.82
CA THR A 108 -14.30 9.65 -2.71
C THR A 108 -13.89 8.61 -3.76
N GLY A 109 -14.76 7.66 -4.07
CA GLY A 109 -14.50 6.67 -5.12
C GLY A 109 -14.41 7.29 -6.51
N ALA A 110 -15.21 8.32 -6.79
CA ALA A 110 -15.14 9.07 -8.04
C ALA A 110 -13.85 9.90 -8.14
N GLU A 111 -13.39 10.50 -7.04
CA GLU A 111 -12.10 11.21 -6.98
C GLU A 111 -10.92 10.27 -7.27
N ASN A 112 -10.88 9.11 -6.59
CA ASN A 112 -9.86 8.09 -6.85
C ASN A 112 -9.89 7.57 -8.29
N LEU A 113 -11.08 7.38 -8.87
CA LEU A 113 -11.22 6.97 -10.25
C LEU A 113 -10.67 8.04 -11.21
N ARG A 114 -10.94 9.32 -10.96
CA ARG A 114 -10.42 10.42 -11.78
C ARG A 114 -8.89 10.44 -11.78
N VAL A 115 -8.26 10.27 -10.62
CA VAL A 115 -6.80 10.15 -10.52
C VAL A 115 -6.30 8.94 -11.31
N SER A 116 -6.95 7.79 -11.16
CA SER A 116 -6.54 6.58 -11.89
C SER A 116 -6.62 6.77 -13.41
N ILE A 117 -7.68 7.43 -13.91
CA ILE A 117 -7.85 7.73 -15.34
C ILE A 117 -6.84 8.77 -15.83
N SER A 118 -6.50 9.78 -15.02
CA SER A 118 -5.56 10.82 -15.44
C SER A 118 -4.10 10.38 -15.38
N GLU A 119 -3.75 9.52 -14.42
CA GLU A 119 -2.37 9.19 -14.13
C GLU A 119 -1.88 7.87 -14.71
N CYS A 120 -2.78 6.96 -15.08
CA CYS A 120 -2.44 5.62 -15.59
C CYS A 120 -2.81 5.50 -17.07
N GLU A 121 -1.79 5.39 -17.92
CA GLU A 121 -1.96 5.18 -19.37
C GLU A 121 -2.53 3.78 -19.66
N HIS A 122 -2.09 2.77 -18.90
CA HIS A 122 -2.48 1.38 -19.08
C HIS A 122 -3.65 0.98 -18.17
N LEU A 123 -4.85 1.48 -18.48
CA LEU A 123 -6.04 1.24 -17.69
C LEU A 123 -7.02 0.27 -18.38
N VAL A 124 -7.35 -0.84 -17.70
CA VAL A 124 -8.35 -1.82 -18.14
C VAL A 124 -9.60 -1.71 -17.26
N MET A 125 -10.69 -1.21 -17.83
CA MET A 125 -11.97 -1.01 -17.13
C MET A 125 -12.91 -2.19 -17.36
N LEU A 126 -13.08 -3.04 -16.35
CA LEU A 126 -13.98 -4.19 -16.40
C LEU A 126 -15.43 -3.74 -16.19
N ARG A 127 -16.36 -4.28 -16.98
CA ARG A 127 -17.81 -4.01 -16.81
C ARG A 127 -18.45 -4.79 -15.66
N SER A 128 -17.77 -5.81 -15.13
CA SER A 128 -18.26 -6.64 -14.03
C SER A 128 -17.09 -7.24 -13.28
N ILE A 129 -17.20 -7.34 -11.95
CA ILE A 129 -16.24 -8.06 -11.12
C ILE A 129 -16.15 -9.54 -11.48
N LEU A 130 -17.20 -10.13 -12.08
CA LEU A 130 -17.21 -11.55 -12.45
C LEU A 130 -16.17 -11.91 -13.52
N THR A 131 -15.74 -10.94 -14.34
CA THR A 131 -14.71 -11.17 -15.36
C THR A 131 -13.29 -10.99 -14.83
N PHE A 132 -13.14 -10.59 -13.55
CA PHE A 132 -11.86 -10.35 -12.92
C PHE A 132 -10.92 -11.57 -12.97
N PRO A 133 -11.34 -12.81 -12.60
CA PRO A 133 -10.43 -13.95 -12.62
C PRO A 133 -9.86 -14.24 -14.01
N LEU A 134 -10.68 -14.07 -15.06
CA LEU A 134 -10.25 -14.26 -16.45
C LEU A 134 -9.21 -13.21 -16.87
N HIS A 135 -9.44 -11.93 -16.54
CA HIS A 135 -8.49 -10.87 -16.87
C HIS A 135 -7.20 -10.99 -16.08
N TRP A 136 -7.29 -11.39 -14.81
CA TRP A 136 -6.12 -11.67 -13.99
C TRP A 136 -5.28 -12.80 -14.58
N TRP A 137 -5.92 -13.91 -14.96
CA TRP A 137 -5.24 -15.01 -15.63
C TRP A 137 -4.58 -14.59 -16.95
N ARG A 138 -5.28 -13.80 -17.78
CA ARG A 138 -4.71 -13.26 -19.02
C ARG A 138 -3.49 -12.40 -18.75
N LEU A 139 -3.58 -11.50 -17.78
CA LEU A 139 -2.48 -10.62 -17.41
C LEU A 139 -1.25 -11.41 -16.95
N HIS A 140 -1.44 -12.44 -16.11
CA HIS A 140 -0.38 -13.37 -15.73
C HIS A 140 0.23 -14.12 -16.93
N ARG A 141 -0.60 -14.59 -17.86
CA ARG A 141 -0.15 -15.36 -19.01
C ARG A 141 0.60 -14.51 -20.04
N GLU A 142 0.13 -13.30 -20.28
CA GLU A 142 0.62 -12.43 -21.35
C GLU A 142 1.71 -11.47 -20.87
N ASN A 143 1.63 -10.99 -19.63
CA ASN A 143 2.53 -9.96 -19.09
C ASN A 143 3.30 -10.42 -17.85
N GLY A 144 2.96 -11.56 -17.24
CA GLY A 144 3.53 -11.96 -15.95
C GLY A 144 5.03 -12.26 -15.95
N ARG A 145 5.69 -12.35 -17.11
CA ARG A 145 7.16 -12.45 -17.23
C ARG A 145 7.86 -11.10 -17.20
N ASP A 146 7.23 -10.09 -17.77
CA ASP A 146 7.81 -8.76 -18.00
C ASP A 146 7.17 -7.69 -17.10
N SER A 147 6.25 -8.08 -16.23
CA SER A 147 5.51 -7.18 -15.36
C SER A 147 5.35 -7.74 -13.95
N TYR A 148 5.34 -6.83 -12.99
CA TYR A 148 5.15 -7.13 -11.58
C TYR A 148 3.66 -7.02 -11.24
N LEU A 149 3.05 -8.10 -10.79
CA LEU A 149 1.61 -8.15 -10.55
C LEU A 149 1.33 -8.01 -9.06
N VAL A 150 0.83 -6.83 -8.66
CA VAL A 150 0.43 -6.54 -7.28
C VAL A 150 -0.96 -7.15 -7.05
N PRO A 151 -1.08 -8.15 -6.16
CA PRO A 151 -2.38 -8.75 -5.85
C PRO A 151 -3.27 -7.75 -5.12
N PRO A 152 -4.60 -8.01 -5.01
CA PRO A 152 -5.52 -7.13 -4.31
C PRO A 152 -5.00 -6.71 -2.92
N GLY A 153 -4.76 -5.40 -2.78
CA GLY A 153 -4.24 -4.77 -1.57
C GLY A 153 -2.85 -5.24 -1.10
N GLY A 154 -2.08 -5.86 -2.00
CA GLY A 154 -0.71 -6.33 -1.75
C GLY A 154 -0.61 -7.48 -0.75
N ALA A 155 -1.68 -8.24 -0.58
CA ALA A 155 -1.87 -9.26 0.45
C ALA A 155 -1.01 -10.54 0.24
N ILE A 156 0.31 -10.37 0.32
CA ILE A 156 1.31 -11.43 0.29
C ILE A 156 2.33 -11.21 1.42
N PRO A 157 3.11 -12.22 1.82
CA PRO A 157 4.05 -12.09 2.94
C PRO A 157 4.98 -10.88 2.82
N LEU A 158 5.52 -10.63 1.62
CA LEU A 158 6.39 -9.47 1.38
C LEU A 158 5.66 -8.12 1.59
N GLY A 159 4.40 -8.01 1.20
CA GLY A 159 3.61 -6.79 1.40
C GLY A 159 3.27 -6.56 2.88
N ALA A 160 3.04 -7.64 3.63
CA ALA A 160 2.76 -7.57 5.07
C ALA A 160 3.96 -7.08 5.88
N LEU A 161 5.19 -7.34 5.42
CA LEU A 161 6.41 -6.83 6.08
C LEU A 161 6.44 -5.30 6.19
N GLY A 162 5.84 -4.58 5.24
CA GLY A 162 5.68 -3.12 5.36
C GLY A 162 4.87 -2.72 6.62
N HIS A 163 3.89 -3.53 7.02
CA HIS A 163 3.08 -3.30 8.21
C HIS A 163 3.75 -3.78 9.50
N VAL A 164 4.58 -4.84 9.43
CA VAL A 164 5.47 -5.21 10.54
C VAL A 164 6.39 -4.03 10.90
N ALA A 165 6.93 -3.33 9.88
CA ALA A 165 7.69 -2.11 10.11
C ALA A 165 6.85 -1.02 10.80
N GLY A 166 5.56 -0.89 10.48
CA GLY A 166 4.62 0.01 11.15
C GLY A 166 4.36 -0.36 12.62
N GLY A 167 4.26 -1.64 12.94
CA GLY A 167 4.15 -2.12 14.33
C GLY A 167 5.42 -1.86 15.14
N LEU A 168 6.60 -2.10 14.56
CA LEU A 168 7.88 -1.75 15.16
C LEU A 168 8.01 -0.22 15.37
N GLU A 169 7.52 0.58 14.43
CA GLU A 169 7.47 2.03 14.55
C GLU A 169 6.59 2.49 15.71
N VAL A 170 5.45 1.83 15.97
CA VAL A 170 4.63 2.07 17.18
C VAL A 170 5.44 1.78 18.44
N ALA A 171 6.14 0.65 18.50
CA ALA A 171 6.97 0.31 19.67
C ALA A 171 8.10 1.34 19.90
N GLU A 172 8.71 1.86 18.84
CA GLU A 172 9.68 2.95 18.91
C GLU A 172 9.06 4.25 19.45
N GLN A 173 7.87 4.63 18.99
CA GLN A 173 7.16 5.83 19.45
C GLN A 173 6.75 5.73 20.93
N VAL A 174 6.32 4.54 21.38
CA VAL A 174 6.04 4.27 22.80
C VAL A 174 7.31 4.41 23.64
N LYS A 175 8.41 3.80 23.20
CA LYS A 175 9.71 3.87 23.89
C LYS A 175 10.23 5.31 23.98
N ALA A 176 9.95 6.12 22.97
CA ALA A 176 10.32 7.54 22.93
C ALA A 176 9.40 8.44 23.80
N GLY A 177 8.34 7.90 24.40
CA GLY A 177 7.39 8.67 25.22
C GLY A 177 6.44 9.55 24.41
N VAL A 178 6.30 9.32 23.10
CA VAL A 178 5.40 10.08 22.22
C VAL A 178 3.93 9.72 22.47
N MET A 179 3.67 8.48 22.85
CA MET A 179 2.35 7.96 23.21
C MET A 179 2.48 6.84 24.25
N PRO A 180 1.44 6.53 25.05
CA PRO A 180 1.44 5.38 25.93
C PRO A 180 1.42 4.05 25.15
N ALA A 181 1.83 2.97 25.79
CA ALA A 181 1.72 1.62 25.21
C ALA A 181 0.24 1.25 25.04
N PRO A 182 -0.22 0.92 23.82
CA PRO A 182 -1.62 0.59 23.60
C PRO A 182 -1.94 -0.82 24.14
N GLU A 183 -3.03 -0.95 24.90
CA GLU A 183 -3.58 -2.26 25.29
C GLU A 183 -4.29 -2.94 24.11
N HIS A 184 -4.85 -2.14 23.20
CA HIS A 184 -5.56 -2.59 22.01
C HIS A 184 -5.19 -1.77 20.80
N ILE A 185 -5.08 -2.44 19.64
CA ILE A 185 -4.90 -1.81 18.34
C ILE A 185 -6.14 -2.12 17.49
N VAL A 186 -6.80 -1.07 17.00
CA VAL A 186 -8.00 -1.20 16.17
C VAL A 186 -7.63 -0.85 14.73
N LEU A 187 -7.92 -1.76 13.80
CA LEU A 187 -7.62 -1.60 12.38
C LEU A 187 -8.86 -1.89 11.54
N ALA A 188 -9.08 -1.11 10.49
CA ALA A 188 -10.04 -1.48 9.45
C ALA A 188 -9.53 -2.69 8.66
N ILE A 189 -10.41 -3.65 8.38
CA ILE A 189 -10.09 -4.87 7.65
C ILE A 189 -10.65 -4.84 6.23
N GLY A 190 -9.80 -5.22 5.27
CA GLY A 190 -10.15 -5.38 3.86
C GLY A 190 -9.44 -6.59 3.29
N SER A 191 -8.45 -6.37 2.43
CA SER A 191 -7.56 -7.40 1.89
C SER A 191 -6.54 -7.97 2.89
N THR A 192 -6.73 -7.74 4.18
CA THR A 192 -5.97 -8.29 5.34
C THR A 192 -4.45 -8.04 5.43
N CYS A 193 -3.79 -7.51 4.41
CA CYS A 193 -2.32 -7.25 4.45
C CYS A 193 -1.88 -6.41 5.66
N THR A 194 -2.69 -5.41 6.03
CA THR A 194 -2.43 -4.51 7.17
C THR A 194 -2.66 -5.15 8.53
N THR A 195 -3.58 -6.10 8.64
CA THR A 195 -3.86 -6.78 9.91
C THR A 195 -2.95 -7.99 10.12
N ALA A 196 -2.35 -8.51 9.04
CA ALA A 196 -1.45 -9.66 9.09
C ALA A 196 -0.01 -9.29 9.47
N GLY A 197 0.45 -8.10 9.09
CA GLY A 197 1.75 -7.57 9.48
C GLY A 197 1.64 -6.67 10.68
#